data_AF-A0A374WGF6-F1
#
_entry.id   AF-A0A374WGF6-F1
#
_cell.length_a   1.000
_cell.length_b   1.000
_cell.length_c   1.000
_cell.angle_alpha   90.00
_cell.angle_beta   90.00
_cell.angle_gamma   90.00
#
_symmetry.space_group_name_H-M   'P 1'
#
loop_
_entity.id
_entity.type
_entity.pdbx_description
1 polymer ?
#
loop_
_entity_poly.entity_id
_entity_poly.type
_entity_poly.pdbx_seq_one_letter_code
_entity_poly.pdbx_strand_id
1 'polypeptide(L)' 'GFERIFLKSGESRDIKFVITENDLKFYNSGLEYIYEPGEFDVMVGSNSRDVQTKRFRAE' A
#
# COMPACT_ATOMS: atom_id res chain seq x y z
N GLY A 1 2.57 -4.44 -0.16
CA GLY A 1 3.89 -5.11 -0.20
C GLY A 1 4.51 -5.17 1.19
N PHE A 2 5.68 -5.78 1.34
CA PHE A 2 6.46 -5.76 2.58
C PHE A 2 7.96 -5.70 2.27
N GLU A 3 8.75 -5.11 3.17
CA GLU A 3 10.21 -5.13 3.08
C GLU A 3 10.80 -5.46 4.46
N ARG A 4 11.63 -6.50 4.53
CA ARG A 4 12.36 -6.84 5.76
C ARG A 4 13.71 -6.16 5.73
N ILE A 5 13.92 -5.23 6.66
CA ILE A 5 15.18 -4.49 6.78
C ILE A 5 15.89 -4.83 8.08
N PHE A 6 17.22 -4.80 8.03
CA PHE A 6 18.07 -4.83 9.21
C PHE A 6 18.65 -3.42 9.41
N LEU A 7 18.60 -2.92 10.64
CA LEU A 7 19.14 -1.61 11.02
C LEU A 7 20.10 -1.81 12.19
N LYS A 8 21.29 -1.20 12.11
CA LYS A 8 22.17 -1.08 13.27
C LYS A 8 21.61 -0.06 14.27
N SER A 9 22.13 -0.07 15.48
CA SER A 9 21.76 0.95 16.49
C SER A 9 22.01 2.36 15.95
N GLY A 10 20.97 3.19 15.95
CA GLY A 10 20.99 4.55 15.41
C GLY A 10 20.85 4.65 13.89
N GLU A 11 20.80 3.54 13.14
CA GLU A 11 20.57 3.58 11.70
C GLU A 11 19.09 3.90 11.40
N SER A 12 18.86 4.69 10.36
CA SER A 12 17.54 4.97 9.80
C SER A 12 17.60 4.81 8.28
N ARG A 13 16.49 4.38 7.68
CA ARG A 13 16.41 4.14 6.24
C ARG A 13 15.07 4.59 5.68
N ASP A 14 15.13 5.28 4.55
CA ASP A 14 13.95 5.57 3.75
C ASP A 14 13.56 4.36 2.91
N ILE A 15 12.31 3.94 3.02
CA ILE A 15 11.75 2.81 2.28
C ILE A 15 10.72 3.35 1.29
N LYS A 16 10.80 2.90 0.05
CA LYS A 16 9.90 3.32 -1.04
C LYS A 16 9.15 2.13 -1.60
N PHE A 17 7.83 2.16 -1.45
CA PHE A 17 6.94 1.26 -2.16
C PHE A 17 6.37 1.98 -3.39
N VAL A 18 6.30 1.28 -4.52
CA VAL A 18 5.61 1.74 -5.72
C VAL A 18 4.29 1.00 -5.79
N ILE A 19 3.19 1.76 -5.92
CA ILE A 19 1.85 1.24 -6.13
C ILE A 19 1.51 1.50 -7.60
N THR A 20 1.03 0.48 -8.29
CA THR A 20 0.58 0.53 -9.68
C THR A 20 -0.92 0.28 -9.75
N GLU A 21 -1.56 0.61 -10.86
CA GLU A 21 -2.99 0.29 -11.08
C GLU A 21 -3.30 -1.19 -10.87
N ASN A 22 -2.38 -2.10 -11.23
CA ASN A 22 -2.57 -3.54 -11.04
C ASN A 22 -2.68 -3.95 -9.57
N ASP A 23 -2.07 -3.19 -8.65
CA ASP A 23 -2.17 -3.41 -7.20
C ASP A 23 -3.54 -2.94 -6.65
N LEU A 24 -4.24 -2.09 -7.40
CA LEU A 24 -5.55 -1.52 -7.04
C LEU A 24 -6.73 -2.23 -7.72
N LYS A 25 -6.46 -3.25 -8.55
CA LYS A 25 -7.51 -4.02 -9.23
C LYS A 25 -8.22 -4.97 -8.26
N PHE A 26 -9.50 -5.15 -8.49
CA PHE A 26 -10.34 -6.12 -7.76
C PHE A 26 -11.40 -6.71 -8.68
N TYR A 27 -12.04 -7.79 -8.22
CA TYR A 27 -13.17 -8.38 -8.94
C TYR A 27 -14.46 -7.64 -8.58
N ASN A 28 -15.11 -7.06 -9.59
CA ASN A 28 -16.44 -6.46 -9.41
C ASN A 28 -17.53 -7.54 -9.27
N SER A 29 -18.80 -7.12 -9.12
CA SER A 29 -19.94 -8.06 -9.03
C SER A 29 -20.14 -8.93 -10.28
N GLY A 30 -19.57 -8.54 -11.41
CA GLY A 30 -19.59 -9.30 -12.67
C GLY A 30 -18.42 -10.27 -12.84
N LEU A 31 -17.57 -10.44 -11.82
CA LEU A 31 -16.32 -11.23 -11.87
C LEU A 31 -15.28 -10.69 -12.86
N GLU A 32 -15.34 -9.39 -13.17
CA GLU A 32 -14.34 -8.72 -13.99
C GLU A 32 -13.23 -8.15 -13.11
N TYR A 33 -11.97 -8.45 -13.43
CA TYR A 33 -10.81 -7.94 -12.70
C TYR A 33 -10.41 -6.55 -13.23
N ILE A 34 -10.96 -5.51 -12.61
CA ILE A 34 -10.88 -4.12 -13.09
C ILE A 34 -10.26 -3.19 -12.05
N TYR A 35 -9.74 -2.05 -12.54
CA TYR A 35 -9.33 -0.91 -11.74
C TYR A 35 -10.42 0.15 -11.82
N GLU A 36 -10.80 0.71 -10.68
CA GLU A 36 -11.77 1.81 -10.62
C GLU A 36 -11.10 3.04 -9.98
N PRO A 37 -11.13 4.21 -10.64
CA PRO A 37 -10.65 5.45 -10.05
C PRO A 37 -11.43 5.81 -8.78
N GLY A 38 -10.74 6.32 -7.76
CA GLY A 38 -11.36 6.57 -6.46
C GLY A 38 -10.39 6.94 -5.36
N GLU A 39 -10.93 6.99 -4.14
CA GLU A 39 -10.13 7.24 -2.93
C GLU A 39 -9.63 5.92 -2.36
N PHE A 40 -8.33 5.85 -2.09
CA PHE A 40 -7.68 4.70 -1.49
C PHE A 40 -6.93 5.11 -0.22
N ASP A 41 -6.98 4.25 0.79
CA ASP A 41 -6.19 4.38 2.02
C ASP A 41 -4.90 3.55 1.89
N VAL A 42 -3.75 4.21 1.98
CA VAL A 42 -2.43 3.56 2.14
C VAL A 42 -2.14 3.43 3.61
N MET A 43 -1.82 2.21 4.04
CA MET A 43 -1.50 1.87 5.42
C MET A 43 -0.08 1.33 5.52
N VAL A 44 0.72 1.88 6.44
CA VAL A 44 2.10 1.43 6.70
C VAL A 44 2.30 1.24 8.21
N GLY A 45 2.79 0.06 8.60
CA GLY A 45 3.06 -0.30 9.99
C GLY A 45 3.87 -1.58 10.08
N SER A 46 4.33 -1.91 11.30
CA SER A 46 5.08 -3.15 11.56
C SER A 46 4.19 -4.40 11.62
N ASN A 47 2.88 -4.21 11.71
CA ASN A 47 1.86 -5.24 11.65
C ASN A 47 0.55 -4.66 11.08
N SER A 48 -0.48 -5.49 10.87
CA SER A 48 -1.74 -5.07 10.23
C SER A 48 -2.71 -4.32 11.15
N ARG A 49 -2.44 -4.24 12.46
CA ARG A 49 -3.26 -3.52 13.44
C ARG A 49 -2.72 -2.10 13.68
N ASP A 50 -1.41 -1.99 13.87
CA ASP A 50 -0.74 -0.75 14.29
C ASP A 50 -0.14 -0.04 13.06
N VAL A 51 -0.99 0.68 12.33
CA VAL A 51 -0.62 1.32 11.06
C VAL A 51 -0.83 2.84 11.09
N GLN A 52 0.02 3.57 10.38
CA GLN A 52 -0.27 4.94 9.95
C GLN A 52 -1.06 4.88 8.64
N THR A 53 -2.09 5.71 8.51
CA THR A 53 -2.94 5.75 7.32
C THR A 53 -2.85 7.10 6.64
N LYS A 54 -2.75 7.09 5.30
CA LYS A 54 -2.93 8.27 4.47
C LYS A 54 -3.88 7.96 3.32
N ARG A 55 -4.69 8.93 2.94
CA ARG A 55 -5.61 8.83 1.82
C ARG A 55 -5.03 9.51 0.58
N PHE A 56 -5.28 8.93 -0.58
CA PHE A 56 -5.00 9.55 -1.87
C PHE A 56 -6.10 9.20 -2.87
N ARG A 57 -6.25 10.06 -3.89
CA ARG A 57 -7.12 9.79 -5.03
C ARG A 57 -6.30 9.20 -6.16
N ALA A 58 -6.74 8.05 -6.67
CA ALA A 58 -6.21 7.43 -7.88
C ALA A 58 -7.15 7.78 -9.04
N GLU A 59 -6.59 8.32 -10.12
CA GLU A 59 -7.31 8.73 -11.34
C GLU A 59 -7.22 7.66 -12.43
#